data_AF-A0A3A5IZX2-F1
#
_entry.id   AF-A0A3A5IZX2-F1
#
_cell.length_a   1.000
_cell.length_b   1.000
_cell.length_c   1.000
_cell.angle_alpha   90.00
_cell.angle_beta   90.00
_cell.angle_gamma   90.00
#
_symmetry.space_group_name_H-M   'P 1'
#
loop_
_entity.id
_entity.type
_entity.pdbx_description
1 polymer ?
#
loop_
_entity_poly.entity_id
_entity_poly.type
_entity_poly.pdbx_seq_one_letter_code
_entity_poly.pdbx_strand_id
1 'polypeptide(L)'
;MHLLAQDYRDEFLATPQLIRFEHADGADNKQATLLLKASTLTLKLVVLHASLELILTLIEDNRFLYALKIKDDDQHPCVVWSILENEREKAALLQLTRTGEFPVFLFNELAVNVAWANGQVVPNDGAERLTELATLSDVDYESIKPAAVEFLNHFDSKSASDPNTFVLELCIASEWQAVYSTYVTSRSFASPVGLFHADEGGQQEQIAIWLTDNLDPFHVILSPQIPKDGGTRELTDVLLSYAYGSILIESKALTIFGRSALPSRTKLAKDVSKHLKKATSQLKGAIRSLRGNVLITDSEGVELEVQREAPAHAIALVPELDLIQDQEAFGGEFIRNFMAETGGFVHILDIGELLRIVQAAEMIAERSETITPLMAFDYYLVERAKKTLETGTLCIEVLLRFQEE
;
A
#
# COMPACT_ATOMS: atom_id res chain seq x y z
N MET A 1 -13.02 -13.03 10.36
CA MET A 1 -12.85 -11.60 10.01
C MET A 1 -12.48 -10.88 11.28
N HIS A 2 -11.43 -10.06 11.23
CA HIS A 2 -11.06 -9.18 12.33
C HIS A 2 -11.40 -7.74 11.97
N LEU A 3 -12.05 -7.03 12.90
CA LEU A 3 -12.36 -5.60 12.77
C LEU A 3 -11.49 -4.84 13.75
N LEU A 4 -10.61 -3.97 13.22
CA LEU A 4 -9.70 -3.18 14.04
C LEU A 4 -10.49 -2.28 15.00
N ALA A 5 -10.02 -2.20 16.24
CA ALA A 5 -10.40 -1.11 17.13
C ALA A 5 -10.02 0.24 16.51
N GLN A 6 -10.71 1.31 16.89
CA GLN A 6 -10.57 2.62 16.22
C GLN A 6 -9.13 3.15 16.25
N ASP A 7 -8.45 3.00 17.38
CA ASP A 7 -7.03 3.36 17.56
C ASP A 7 -6.11 2.60 16.59
N TYR A 8 -6.25 1.27 16.50
CA TYR A 8 -5.50 0.50 15.51
C TYR A 8 -5.90 0.82 14.07
N ARG A 9 -7.17 1.14 13.80
CA ARG A 9 -7.59 1.52 12.45
C ARG A 9 -6.91 2.82 12.01
N ASP A 10 -6.86 3.82 12.87
CA ASP A 10 -6.22 5.11 12.58
C ASP A 10 -4.71 4.92 12.38
N GLU A 11 -4.07 4.11 13.23
CA GLU A 11 -2.66 3.76 13.09
C GLU A 11 -2.37 2.99 11.80
N PHE A 12 -3.18 1.97 11.49
CA PHE A 12 -3.05 1.18 10.27
C PHE A 12 -3.24 2.07 9.05
N LEU A 13 -4.15 3.04 9.07
CA LEU A 13 -4.30 3.97 7.94
C LEU A 13 -3.12 4.95 7.81
N ALA A 14 -2.51 5.36 8.93
CA ALA A 14 -1.40 6.30 8.94
C ALA A 14 -0.03 5.68 8.56
N THR A 15 0.14 4.37 8.75
CA THR A 15 1.41 3.67 8.57
C THR A 15 1.40 2.78 7.31
N PRO A 16 2.41 2.83 6.43
CA PRO A 16 2.41 1.99 5.21
C PRO A 16 2.38 0.49 5.52
N GLN A 17 3.20 0.06 6.47
CA GLN A 17 3.34 -1.32 6.92
C GLN A 17 3.54 -1.32 8.42
N LEU A 18 3.03 -2.36 9.08
CA LEU A 18 2.94 -2.40 10.54
C LEU A 18 2.68 -3.83 11.01
N ILE A 19 3.18 -4.18 12.19
CA ILE A 19 2.79 -5.38 12.92
C ILE A 19 2.33 -5.01 14.33
N ARG A 20 1.26 -5.64 14.82
CA ARG A 20 0.77 -5.47 16.19
C ARG A 20 0.40 -6.80 16.80
N PHE A 21 0.50 -6.88 18.12
CA PHE A 21 -0.07 -7.97 18.89
C PHE A 21 -1.25 -7.47 19.72
N GLU A 22 -2.33 -8.24 19.74
CA GLU A 22 -3.47 -7.94 20.60
C GLU A 22 -4.17 -9.20 21.06
N HIS A 23 -5.21 -9.03 21.86
CA HIS A 23 -6.12 -10.11 22.20
C HIS A 23 -7.41 -9.98 21.40
N ALA A 24 -7.62 -10.83 20.41
CA ALA A 24 -8.90 -10.94 19.72
C ALA A 24 -9.80 -11.96 20.43
N ASP A 25 -11.11 -11.73 20.35
CA ASP A 25 -12.10 -12.70 20.83
C ASP A 25 -12.08 -13.94 19.92
N GLY A 26 -11.58 -15.06 20.45
CA GLY A 26 -11.59 -16.37 19.80
C GLY A 26 -12.84 -17.18 20.15
N ALA A 27 -12.90 -18.43 19.66
CA ALA A 27 -14.04 -19.32 19.89
C ALA A 27 -14.25 -19.66 21.37
N ASP A 28 -13.16 -19.82 22.13
CA ASP A 28 -13.22 -20.33 23.50
C ASP A 28 -12.73 -19.34 24.57
N ASN A 29 -12.03 -18.26 24.18
CA ASN A 29 -11.56 -17.15 25.02
C ASN A 29 -10.81 -16.11 24.17
N LYS A 30 -10.34 -15.03 24.80
CA LYS A 30 -9.36 -14.11 24.21
C LYS A 30 -8.04 -14.83 23.91
N GLN A 31 -7.54 -14.66 22.69
CA GLN A 31 -6.31 -15.29 22.20
C GLN A 31 -5.33 -14.24 21.68
N ALA A 32 -4.05 -14.42 21.98
CA ALA A 32 -2.97 -13.62 21.42
C ALA A 32 -3.01 -13.70 19.90
N THR A 33 -3.07 -12.55 19.25
CA THR A 33 -3.35 -12.41 17.82
C THR A 33 -2.27 -11.54 17.20
N LEU A 34 -1.74 -11.99 16.06
CA LEU A 34 -0.83 -11.20 15.23
C LEU A 34 -1.63 -10.46 14.16
N LEU A 35 -1.50 -9.15 14.11
CA LEU A 35 -2.01 -8.31 13.04
C LEU A 35 -0.84 -7.88 12.15
N LEU A 36 -0.91 -8.18 10.85
CA LEU A 36 0.09 -7.77 9.87
C LEU A 36 -0.53 -6.85 8.83
N LYS A 37 -0.10 -5.59 8.81
CA LYS A 37 -0.33 -4.67 7.70
C LYS A 37 0.87 -4.68 6.75
N ALA A 38 0.63 -4.96 5.48
CA ALA A 38 1.66 -4.86 4.44
C ALA A 38 1.05 -4.55 3.07
N SER A 39 1.91 -4.33 2.06
CA SER A 39 1.45 -4.18 0.68
C SER A 39 0.69 -5.43 0.24
N THR A 40 -0.34 -5.26 -0.60
CA THR A 40 -1.11 -6.37 -1.18
C THR A 40 -0.18 -7.36 -1.87
N LEU A 41 0.90 -6.89 -2.49
CA LEU A 41 1.93 -7.76 -3.05
C LEU A 41 2.63 -8.61 -1.98
N THR A 42 3.13 -7.99 -0.90
CA THR A 42 3.78 -8.70 0.21
C THR A 42 2.83 -9.73 0.83
N LEU A 43 1.57 -9.38 1.04
CA LEU A 43 0.56 -10.31 1.59
C LEU A 43 0.32 -11.51 0.67
N LYS A 44 0.35 -11.32 -0.67
CA LYS A 44 0.26 -12.43 -1.62
C LYS A 44 1.44 -13.40 -1.48
N LEU A 45 2.64 -12.88 -1.22
CA LEU A 45 3.83 -13.71 -1.00
C LEU A 45 3.73 -14.48 0.33
N VAL A 46 3.22 -13.84 1.39
CA VAL A 46 2.92 -14.50 2.68
C VAL A 46 1.97 -15.68 2.49
N VAL A 47 0.84 -15.49 1.79
CA VAL A 47 -0.13 -16.59 1.61
C VAL A 47 0.34 -17.68 0.64
N LEU A 48 1.36 -17.39 -0.18
CA LEU A 48 2.04 -18.36 -1.05
C LEU A 48 3.22 -19.07 -0.38
N HIS A 49 3.24 -19.10 0.96
CA HIS A 49 4.19 -19.86 1.80
C HIS A 49 5.56 -19.19 1.98
N ALA A 50 5.63 -17.87 2.00
CA ALA A 50 6.83 -17.21 2.54
C ALA A 50 7.02 -17.62 4.01
N SER A 51 8.25 -18.04 4.36
CA SER A 51 8.61 -18.35 5.74
C SER A 51 8.64 -17.07 6.58
N LEU A 52 8.13 -17.17 7.82
CA LEU A 52 7.96 -16.05 8.73
C LEU A 52 8.83 -16.25 9.98
N GLU A 53 9.61 -15.23 10.34
CA GLU A 53 10.40 -15.21 11.57
C GLU A 53 10.04 -13.97 12.38
N LEU A 54 9.69 -14.17 13.65
CA LEU A 54 9.48 -13.11 14.62
C LEU A 54 10.77 -12.87 15.39
N ILE A 55 11.37 -11.71 15.19
CA ILE A 55 12.55 -11.23 15.88
C ILE A 55 12.08 -10.39 17.07
N LEU A 56 12.61 -10.65 18.25
CA LEU A 56 12.30 -9.97 19.50
C LEU A 56 13.61 -9.47 20.11
N THR A 57 13.72 -8.19 20.44
CA THR A 57 14.92 -7.64 21.06
C THR A 57 14.64 -6.43 21.95
N LEU A 58 15.57 -6.14 22.85
CA LEU A 58 15.61 -4.87 23.57
C LEU A 58 16.64 -3.95 22.91
N ILE A 59 16.18 -2.78 22.49
CA ILE A 59 17.04 -1.68 22.03
C ILE A 59 17.24 -0.67 23.16
N GLU A 60 17.78 0.51 22.84
CA GLU A 60 18.07 1.59 23.79
C GLU A 60 16.90 1.85 24.77
N ASP A 61 17.23 2.13 26.04
CA ASP A 61 16.28 2.34 27.15
C ASP A 61 15.32 1.17 27.44
N ASN A 62 15.73 -0.07 27.12
CA ASN A 62 14.90 -1.27 27.21
C ASN A 62 13.58 -1.13 26.43
N ARG A 63 13.61 -0.38 25.33
CA ARG A 63 12.49 -0.38 24.38
C ARG A 63 12.47 -1.72 23.67
N PHE A 64 11.29 -2.33 23.64
CA PHE A 64 11.13 -3.65 23.07
C PHE A 64 10.76 -3.54 21.60
N LEU A 65 11.70 -3.90 20.74
CA LEU A 65 11.52 -3.99 19.30
C LEU A 65 11.07 -5.42 18.96
N TYR A 66 10.01 -5.52 18.17
CA TYR A 66 9.67 -6.77 17.51
C TYR A 66 9.54 -6.54 16.01
N ALA A 67 9.99 -7.53 15.23
CA ALA A 67 10.01 -7.47 13.79
C ALA A 67 9.61 -8.81 13.18
N LEU A 68 8.78 -8.77 12.14
CA LEU A 68 8.42 -9.91 11.33
C LEU A 68 9.25 -9.87 10.05
N LYS A 69 10.17 -10.83 9.93
CA LYS A 69 10.94 -11.09 8.71
C LYS A 69 10.15 -12.05 7.84
N ILE A 70 9.76 -11.59 6.65
CA ILE A 70 9.06 -12.33 5.63
C ILE A 70 10.11 -12.73 4.59
N LYS A 71 10.38 -14.03 4.44
CA LYS A 71 11.38 -14.55 3.49
C LYS A 71 10.80 -14.60 2.07
N ASP A 72 10.45 -13.45 1.53
CA ASP A 72 9.95 -13.27 0.16
C ASP A 72 11.07 -13.16 -0.89
N ASP A 73 12.28 -12.79 -0.45
CA ASP A 73 13.51 -12.76 -1.24
C ASP A 73 14.69 -13.30 -0.43
N ASP A 74 15.54 -14.09 -1.08
CA ASP A 74 16.69 -14.73 -0.41
C ASP A 74 17.76 -13.73 0.04
N GLN A 75 17.85 -12.57 -0.61
CA GLN A 75 18.88 -11.55 -0.33
C GLN A 75 18.33 -10.38 0.47
N HIS A 76 17.09 -9.98 0.17
CA HIS A 76 16.47 -8.78 0.74
C HIS A 76 15.04 -9.08 1.22
N PRO A 77 14.89 -9.91 2.27
CA PRO A 77 13.59 -10.24 2.80
C PRO A 77 12.89 -8.98 3.32
N CYS A 78 11.58 -8.91 3.11
CA CYS A 78 10.74 -7.88 3.69
C CYS A 78 10.76 -7.99 5.23
N VAL A 79 10.97 -6.86 5.91
CA VAL A 79 10.95 -6.79 7.37
C VAL A 79 9.98 -5.70 7.79
N VAL A 80 8.95 -6.09 8.52
CA VAL A 80 7.98 -5.17 9.13
C VAL A 80 8.26 -5.15 10.63
N TRP A 81 8.38 -3.98 11.24
CA TRP A 81 8.78 -3.88 12.64
C TRP A 81 7.95 -2.88 13.41
N SER A 82 8.05 -2.97 14.74
CA SER A 82 7.28 -2.16 15.67
C SER A 82 7.90 -2.14 17.05
N ILE A 83 7.48 -1.17 17.86
CA ILE A 83 7.86 -1.06 19.27
C ILE A 83 6.67 -1.44 20.13
N LEU A 84 6.94 -2.15 21.23
CA LEU A 84 5.93 -2.46 22.23
C LEU A 84 5.55 -1.21 23.01
N GLU A 85 4.28 -0.82 22.96
CA GLU A 85 3.84 0.48 23.49
C GLU A 85 2.93 0.36 24.70
N ASN A 86 2.12 -0.69 24.79
CA ASN A 86 1.08 -0.78 25.80
C ASN A 86 0.94 -2.17 26.44
N GLU A 87 0.27 -2.19 27.60
CA GLU A 87 0.12 -3.42 28.41
C GLU A 87 -0.76 -4.47 27.72
N ARG A 88 -1.71 -4.08 26.85
CA ARG A 88 -2.57 -5.04 26.14
C ARG A 88 -1.76 -5.85 25.14
N GLU A 89 -0.89 -5.16 24.41
CA GLU A 89 0.05 -5.73 23.46
C GLU A 89 1.10 -6.59 24.17
N LYS A 90 1.68 -6.08 25.27
CA LYS A 90 2.63 -6.83 26.10
C LYS A 90 2.02 -8.15 26.58
N ALA A 91 0.80 -8.10 27.09
CA ALA A 91 0.10 -9.30 27.54
C ALA A 91 -0.16 -10.31 26.40
N ALA A 92 -0.49 -9.84 25.20
CA ALA A 92 -0.68 -10.70 24.03
C ALA A 92 0.63 -11.40 23.63
N LEU A 93 1.74 -10.65 23.61
CA LEU A 93 3.05 -11.20 23.29
C LEU A 93 3.55 -12.20 24.36
N LEU A 94 3.27 -11.94 25.64
CA LEU A 94 3.52 -12.91 26.73
C LEU A 94 2.69 -14.19 26.55
N GLN A 95 1.42 -14.08 26.18
CA GLN A 95 0.61 -15.27 25.91
C GLN A 95 1.14 -16.05 24.69
N LEU A 96 1.54 -15.36 23.61
CA LEU A 96 2.16 -15.97 22.44
C LEU A 96 3.40 -16.79 22.84
N THR A 97 4.34 -16.17 23.57
CA THR A 97 5.61 -16.81 23.97
C THR A 97 5.43 -17.98 24.95
N ARG A 98 4.31 -18.03 25.69
CA ARG A 98 3.96 -19.13 26.61
C ARG A 98 3.21 -20.27 25.96
N THR A 99 2.22 -19.96 25.13
CA THR A 99 1.25 -20.95 24.62
C THR A 99 1.60 -21.42 23.22
N GLY A 100 2.23 -20.55 22.42
CA GLY A 100 2.65 -20.87 21.07
C GLY A 100 1.54 -20.82 20.02
N GLU A 101 0.27 -20.71 20.39
CA GLU A 101 -0.86 -20.69 19.45
C GLU A 101 -1.38 -19.27 19.24
N PHE A 102 -1.62 -18.89 17.98
CA PHE A 102 -2.09 -17.54 17.66
C PHE A 102 -2.79 -17.50 16.29
N PRO A 103 -3.92 -16.80 16.13
CA PRO A 103 -4.38 -16.39 14.81
C PRO A 103 -3.51 -15.26 14.25
N VAL A 104 -3.39 -15.23 12.92
CA VAL A 104 -2.77 -14.16 12.13
C VAL A 104 -3.82 -13.55 11.23
N PHE A 105 -3.95 -12.22 11.25
CA PHE A 105 -4.82 -11.47 10.36
C PHE A 105 -4.00 -10.56 9.45
N LEU A 106 -4.26 -10.65 8.15
CA LEU A 106 -3.58 -9.85 7.13
C LEU A 106 -4.45 -8.64 6.77
N PHE A 107 -3.83 -7.46 6.76
CA PHE A 107 -4.44 -6.19 6.40
C PHE A 107 -3.67 -5.53 5.26
N ASN A 108 -4.38 -5.14 4.21
CA ASN A 108 -3.75 -4.47 3.07
C ASN A 108 -3.47 -2.98 3.37
N GLU A 109 -3.00 -2.25 2.36
CA GLU A 109 -2.69 -0.81 2.41
C GLU A 109 -3.86 0.02 2.92
N LEU A 110 -5.10 -0.44 2.68
CA LEU A 110 -6.37 0.19 3.01
C LEU A 110 -6.85 -0.13 4.44
N ALA A 111 -6.02 -0.80 5.25
CA ALA A 111 -6.34 -1.30 6.58
C ALA A 111 -7.56 -2.25 6.62
N VAL A 112 -7.81 -2.98 5.52
CA VAL A 112 -8.90 -3.96 5.44
C VAL A 112 -8.37 -5.37 5.60
N ASN A 113 -9.04 -6.15 6.45
CA ASN A 113 -8.68 -7.56 6.66
C ASN A 113 -8.99 -8.37 5.39
N VAL A 114 -7.96 -8.94 4.77
CA VAL A 114 -8.07 -9.66 3.49
C VAL A 114 -7.89 -11.18 3.62
N ALA A 115 -7.25 -11.64 4.69
CA ALA A 115 -7.06 -13.06 4.97
C ALA A 115 -6.77 -13.31 6.45
N TRP A 116 -6.93 -14.56 6.88
CA TRP A 116 -6.47 -15.00 8.19
C TRP A 116 -6.10 -16.48 8.20
N ALA A 117 -5.27 -16.89 9.15
CA ALA A 117 -4.92 -18.28 9.40
C ALA A 117 -4.55 -18.48 10.88
N ASN A 118 -4.53 -19.73 11.34
CA ASN A 118 -3.97 -20.09 12.64
C ASN A 118 -2.48 -20.42 12.48
N GLY A 119 -1.67 -19.81 13.31
CA GLY A 119 -0.24 -20.00 13.43
C GLY A 119 0.15 -20.73 14.72
N GLN A 120 1.36 -21.27 14.70
CA GLN A 120 2.01 -21.90 15.83
C GLN A 120 3.47 -21.45 15.90
N VAL A 121 3.97 -21.30 17.11
CA VAL A 121 5.36 -20.99 17.43
C VAL A 121 5.76 -21.83 18.63
N VAL A 122 7.01 -22.26 18.70
CA VAL A 122 7.50 -23.01 19.85
C VAL A 122 7.56 -22.06 21.07
N PRO A 123 6.91 -22.38 22.21
CA PRO A 123 7.03 -21.58 23.42
C PRO A 123 8.48 -21.37 23.83
N ASN A 124 8.79 -20.16 24.34
CA ASN A 124 10.16 -19.76 24.61
C ASN A 124 10.26 -18.88 25.88
N ASP A 125 10.68 -19.49 26.99
CA ASP A 125 10.88 -18.84 28.29
C ASP A 125 11.88 -17.67 28.25
N GLY A 126 12.81 -17.67 27.27
CA GLY A 126 13.76 -16.57 27.07
C GLY A 126 13.07 -15.34 26.49
N ALA A 127 12.31 -15.55 25.41
CA ALA A 127 11.49 -14.51 24.78
C ALA A 127 10.42 -13.96 25.74
N GLU A 128 9.80 -14.83 26.55
CA GLU A 128 8.87 -14.42 27.60
C GLU A 128 9.55 -13.46 28.59
N ARG A 129 10.68 -13.88 29.18
CA ARG A 129 11.44 -13.04 30.13
C ARG A 129 11.91 -11.72 29.52
N LEU A 130 12.34 -11.74 28.25
CA LEU A 130 12.71 -10.51 27.54
C LEU A 130 11.51 -9.55 27.43
N THR A 131 10.33 -10.09 27.12
CA THR A 131 9.09 -9.31 27.02
C THR A 131 8.70 -8.71 28.37
N GLU A 132 8.90 -9.43 29.48
CA GLU A 132 8.65 -8.92 30.83
C GLU A 132 9.51 -7.69 31.16
N LEU A 133 10.76 -7.64 30.68
CA LEU A 133 11.71 -6.55 30.89
C LEU A 133 11.42 -5.28 30.07
N ALA A 134 10.48 -5.34 29.12
CA ALA A 134 10.14 -4.22 28.25
C ALA A 134 9.63 -3.00 29.03
N THR A 135 10.21 -1.83 28.75
CA THR A 135 9.72 -0.53 29.22
C THR A 135 8.64 -0.03 28.27
N LEU A 136 7.45 0.25 28.82
CA LEU A 136 6.33 0.83 28.08
C LEU A 136 6.26 2.34 28.29
N SER A 137 6.11 3.08 27.20
CA SER A 137 5.78 4.51 27.18
C SER A 137 5.55 4.94 25.74
N ASP A 138 5.02 6.14 25.55
CA ASP A 138 4.85 6.73 24.21
C ASP A 138 6.17 6.69 23.42
N VAL A 139 6.06 6.37 22.13
CA VAL A 139 7.21 6.17 21.26
C VAL A 139 7.29 7.29 20.23
N ASP A 140 8.40 8.02 20.25
CA ASP A 140 8.79 8.84 19.09
C ASP A 140 9.51 7.94 18.08
N TYR A 141 8.76 7.44 17.10
CA TYR A 141 9.27 6.56 16.05
C TYR A 141 10.39 7.21 15.22
N GLU A 142 10.39 8.53 15.03
CA GLU A 142 11.46 9.21 14.29
C GLU A 142 12.79 9.14 15.05
N SER A 143 12.74 9.24 16.38
CA SER A 143 13.92 9.10 17.23
C SER A 143 14.45 7.65 17.29
N ILE A 144 13.54 6.65 17.29
CA ILE A 144 13.91 5.23 17.45
C ILE A 144 14.33 4.58 16.13
N LYS A 145 13.78 5.04 15.00
CA LYS A 145 13.98 4.44 13.67
C LYS A 145 15.46 4.21 13.32
N PRO A 146 16.42 5.12 13.58
CA PRO A 146 17.84 4.86 13.28
C PRO A 146 18.38 3.61 14.01
N ALA A 147 18.10 3.47 15.30
CA ALA A 147 18.55 2.34 16.11
C ALA A 147 17.88 1.02 15.67
N ALA A 148 16.56 1.05 15.42
CA ALA A 148 15.83 -0.10 14.92
C ALA A 148 16.36 -0.58 13.55
N VAL A 149 16.55 0.35 12.60
CA VAL A 149 17.07 0.05 11.27
C VAL A 149 18.52 -0.45 11.33
N GLU A 150 19.37 0.15 12.17
CA GLU A 150 20.74 -0.33 12.35
C GLU A 150 20.76 -1.76 12.88
N PHE A 151 19.93 -2.08 13.87
CA PHE A 151 19.82 -3.44 14.40
C PHE A 151 19.36 -4.41 13.31
N LEU A 152 18.25 -4.12 12.63
CA LEU A 152 17.66 -5.01 11.63
C LEU A 152 18.59 -5.25 10.43
N ASN A 153 19.30 -4.21 9.96
CA ASN A 153 20.26 -4.33 8.87
C ASN A 153 21.47 -5.22 9.21
N HIS A 154 21.84 -5.30 10.49
CA HIS A 154 22.97 -6.10 10.95
C HIS A 154 22.53 -7.38 11.66
N PHE A 155 21.24 -7.67 11.71
CA PHE A 155 20.67 -8.77 12.48
C PHE A 155 21.31 -10.11 12.12
N ASP A 156 21.41 -10.44 10.83
CA ASP A 156 22.01 -11.70 10.36
C ASP A 156 23.51 -11.83 10.74
N SER A 157 24.18 -10.71 11.00
CA SER A 157 25.59 -10.67 11.45
C SER A 157 25.76 -10.60 12.98
N LYS A 158 24.79 -10.06 13.72
CA LYS A 158 24.84 -9.79 15.18
C LYS A 158 24.09 -10.85 16.02
N SER A 159 23.12 -11.57 15.45
CA SER A 159 22.15 -12.40 16.19
C SER A 159 22.72 -13.65 16.86
N ALA A 160 23.83 -14.20 16.36
CA ALA A 160 24.37 -15.46 16.87
C ALA A 160 24.91 -15.39 18.33
N SER A 161 25.04 -14.19 18.92
CA SER A 161 25.65 -14.02 20.24
C SER A 161 24.98 -13.02 21.17
N ASP A 162 23.87 -12.38 20.78
CA ASP A 162 23.20 -11.38 21.61
C ASP A 162 22.18 -12.04 22.56
N PRO A 163 22.41 -12.02 23.89
CA PRO A 163 21.48 -12.62 24.86
C PRO A 163 20.14 -11.88 24.95
N ASN A 164 20.04 -10.67 24.41
CA ASN A 164 18.82 -9.86 24.43
C ASN A 164 18.01 -10.00 23.14
N THR A 165 18.36 -10.95 22.27
CA THR A 165 17.69 -11.13 20.98
C THR A 165 17.21 -12.57 20.83
N PHE A 166 15.94 -12.74 20.44
CA PHE A 166 15.33 -14.03 20.15
C PHE A 166 14.72 -14.03 18.75
N VAL A 167 14.79 -15.19 18.10
CA VAL A 167 14.13 -15.45 16.82
C VAL A 167 13.18 -16.61 17.01
N LEU A 168 11.93 -16.40 16.67
CA LEU A 168 10.89 -17.40 16.74
C LEU A 168 10.39 -17.69 15.34
N GLU A 169 10.52 -18.94 14.88
CA GLU A 169 9.95 -19.37 13.60
C GLU A 169 8.43 -19.50 13.74
N LEU A 170 7.69 -18.75 12.91
CA LEU A 170 6.23 -18.77 12.91
C LEU A 170 5.74 -19.76 11.84
N CYS A 171 5.12 -20.84 12.27
CA CYS A 171 4.54 -21.87 11.40
C CYS A 171 3.06 -21.58 11.19
N ILE A 172 2.62 -21.33 9.95
CA ILE A 172 1.20 -21.24 9.63
C ILE A 172 0.61 -22.67 9.61
N ALA A 173 -0.21 -22.99 10.61
CA ALA A 173 -0.70 -24.33 10.91
C ALA A 173 -2.03 -24.68 10.21
N SER A 174 -2.76 -23.68 9.70
CA SER A 174 -3.99 -23.88 8.92
C SER A 174 -3.89 -23.32 7.51
N GLU A 175 -4.77 -23.75 6.61
CA GLU A 175 -4.95 -23.06 5.33
C GLU A 175 -5.40 -21.61 5.54
N TRP A 176 -4.92 -20.72 4.66
CA TRP A 176 -5.34 -19.33 4.64
C TRP A 176 -6.82 -19.23 4.26
N GLN A 177 -7.59 -18.56 5.12
CA GLN A 177 -8.99 -18.26 4.91
C GLN A 177 -9.13 -16.87 4.31
N ALA A 178 -9.75 -16.78 3.13
CA ALA A 178 -10.03 -15.51 2.48
C ALA A 178 -11.09 -14.71 3.25
N VAL A 179 -10.89 -13.39 3.34
CA VAL A 179 -11.91 -12.46 3.81
C VAL A 179 -12.30 -11.58 2.64
N TYR A 180 -13.55 -11.72 2.21
CA TYR A 180 -14.09 -10.95 1.10
C TYR A 180 -14.81 -9.73 1.68
N SER A 181 -14.20 -8.57 1.49
CA SER A 181 -14.86 -7.28 1.75
C SER A 181 -15.54 -6.83 0.46
N THR A 182 -16.61 -6.06 0.54
CA THR A 182 -17.24 -5.45 -0.63
C THR A 182 -17.28 -3.97 -0.41
N TYR A 183 -16.69 -3.21 -1.33
CA TYR A 183 -16.88 -1.77 -1.36
C TYR A 183 -18.05 -1.44 -2.25
N VAL A 184 -18.82 -0.45 -1.81
CA VAL A 184 -19.93 0.11 -2.56
C VAL A 184 -19.53 1.53 -2.92
N THR A 185 -19.43 1.80 -4.22
CA THR A 185 -19.18 3.16 -4.71
C THR A 185 -20.42 4.02 -4.57
N SER A 186 -20.24 5.33 -4.69
CA SER A 186 -21.29 6.33 -4.73
C SER A 186 -22.36 6.06 -5.81
N ARG A 187 -21.97 5.37 -6.89
CA ARG A 187 -22.84 4.92 -7.98
C ARG A 187 -23.49 3.57 -7.73
N SER A 188 -23.46 3.08 -6.48
CA SER A 188 -23.97 1.77 -6.08
C SER A 188 -23.32 0.59 -6.80
N PHE A 189 -22.10 0.77 -7.33
CA PHE A 189 -21.32 -0.34 -7.85
C PHE A 189 -20.69 -1.09 -6.67
N ALA A 190 -20.98 -2.38 -6.57
CA ALA A 190 -20.43 -3.24 -5.54
C ALA A 190 -19.30 -4.09 -6.14
N SER A 191 -18.08 -3.91 -5.64
CA SER A 191 -16.94 -4.71 -6.06
C SER A 191 -16.38 -5.50 -4.89
N PRO A 192 -16.27 -6.84 -5.00
CA PRO A 192 -15.58 -7.62 -3.98
C PRO A 192 -14.08 -7.28 -4.02
N VAL A 193 -13.51 -6.98 -2.87
CA VAL A 193 -12.07 -6.91 -2.68
C VAL A 193 -11.61 -8.13 -1.91
N GLY A 194 -10.70 -8.87 -2.53
CA GLY A 194 -10.17 -10.10 -1.98
C GLY A 194 -8.76 -10.34 -2.46
N LEU A 195 -7.89 -10.73 -1.52
CA LEU A 195 -6.49 -11.04 -1.83
C LEU A 195 -6.40 -12.12 -2.92
N PHE A 196 -7.24 -13.15 -2.84
CA PHE A 196 -7.22 -14.35 -3.69
C PHE A 196 -8.02 -14.23 -5.00
N HIS A 197 -8.36 -13.01 -5.42
CA HIS A 197 -9.09 -12.83 -6.67
C HIS A 197 -8.22 -13.23 -7.87
N ALA A 198 -8.79 -13.99 -8.82
CA ALA A 198 -8.05 -14.47 -10.00
C ALA A 198 -7.65 -13.33 -10.96
N ASP A 199 -8.51 -12.33 -11.09
CA ASP A 199 -8.21 -11.11 -11.84
C ASP A 199 -7.59 -10.06 -10.90
N GLU A 200 -6.27 -10.13 -10.75
CA GLU A 200 -5.49 -9.19 -9.93
C GLU A 200 -5.39 -7.80 -10.55
N GLY A 201 -5.53 -7.69 -11.88
CA GLY A 201 -5.54 -6.42 -12.62
C GLY A 201 -6.79 -5.61 -12.32
N GLY A 202 -7.95 -6.24 -12.54
CA GLY A 202 -9.25 -5.63 -12.23
C GLY A 202 -9.37 -5.24 -10.75
N GLN A 203 -8.83 -6.04 -9.82
CA GLN A 203 -8.82 -5.66 -8.39
C GLN A 203 -8.07 -4.34 -8.13
N GLN A 204 -6.92 -4.13 -8.75
CA GLN A 204 -6.14 -2.91 -8.57
C GLN A 204 -6.87 -1.69 -9.15
N GLU A 205 -7.53 -1.85 -10.30
CA GLU A 205 -8.38 -0.82 -10.91
C GLU A 205 -9.58 -0.47 -10.01
N GLN A 206 -10.23 -1.48 -9.43
CA GLN A 206 -11.36 -1.28 -8.52
C GLN A 206 -10.96 -0.55 -7.23
N ILE A 207 -9.76 -0.83 -6.69
CA ILE A 207 -9.22 -0.06 -5.57
C ILE A 207 -8.97 1.40 -5.98
N ALA A 208 -8.42 1.64 -7.18
CA ALA A 208 -8.19 3.00 -7.67
C ALA A 208 -9.51 3.78 -7.80
N ILE A 209 -10.55 3.15 -8.34
CA ILE A 209 -11.90 3.72 -8.39
C ILE A 209 -12.40 4.02 -6.98
N TRP A 210 -12.35 3.05 -6.06
CA TRP A 210 -12.87 3.25 -4.71
C TRP A 210 -12.18 4.41 -3.98
N LEU A 211 -10.85 4.52 -4.06
CA LEU A 211 -10.10 5.61 -3.47
C LEU A 211 -10.47 6.96 -4.08
N THR A 212 -10.65 7.01 -5.41
CA THR A 212 -10.92 8.27 -6.11
C THR A 212 -12.39 8.68 -6.07
N ASP A 213 -13.32 7.75 -5.91
CA ASP A 213 -14.77 7.99 -5.83
C ASP A 213 -15.15 8.84 -4.61
N ASN A 214 -14.36 8.77 -3.53
CA ASN A 214 -14.51 9.68 -2.38
C ASN A 214 -14.24 11.15 -2.72
N LEU A 215 -13.45 11.44 -3.76
CA LEU A 215 -13.10 12.80 -4.14
C LEU A 215 -14.24 13.52 -4.86
N ASP A 216 -14.93 12.80 -5.75
CA ASP A 216 -16.09 13.29 -6.49
C ASP A 216 -16.88 12.13 -7.17
N PRO A 217 -17.95 11.65 -6.53
CA PRO A 217 -18.86 10.62 -7.05
C PRO A 217 -19.31 10.74 -8.52
N PHE A 218 -19.44 11.97 -9.01
CA PHE A 218 -20.03 12.24 -10.33
C PHE A 218 -18.99 12.30 -11.44
N HIS A 219 -17.71 12.45 -11.10
CA HIS A 219 -16.66 12.71 -12.09
C HIS A 219 -15.63 11.58 -12.21
N VAL A 220 -15.72 10.52 -11.42
CA VAL A 220 -14.90 9.31 -11.60
C VAL A 220 -15.55 8.35 -12.61
N ILE A 221 -14.83 8.06 -13.69
CA ILE A 221 -15.27 7.18 -14.77
C ILE A 221 -14.30 6.00 -14.89
N LEU A 222 -14.83 4.78 -14.79
CA LEU A 222 -14.11 3.54 -15.07
C LEU A 222 -14.08 3.26 -16.58
N SER A 223 -12.91 2.91 -17.10
CA SER A 223 -12.67 2.49 -18.48
C SER A 223 -13.39 3.34 -19.54
N PRO A 224 -13.19 4.68 -19.57
CA PRO A 224 -13.70 5.53 -20.64
C PRO A 224 -13.26 5.04 -22.02
N GLN A 225 -14.14 5.16 -23.01
CA GLN A 225 -13.97 4.64 -24.35
C GLN A 225 -13.77 5.78 -25.36
N ILE A 226 -12.93 5.52 -26.36
CA ILE A 226 -12.75 6.38 -27.54
C ILE A 226 -12.91 5.57 -28.83
N PRO A 227 -13.36 6.18 -29.93
CA PRO A 227 -13.43 5.54 -31.23
C PRO A 227 -12.08 4.96 -31.70
N LYS A 228 -12.14 3.79 -32.34
CA LYS A 228 -11.05 3.16 -33.08
C LYS A 228 -11.62 2.53 -34.36
N ASP A 229 -10.80 2.33 -35.39
CA ASP A 229 -11.23 1.65 -36.61
C ASP A 229 -12.01 0.36 -36.30
N GLY A 230 -13.30 0.34 -36.63
CA GLY A 230 -14.18 -0.81 -36.43
C GLY A 230 -14.73 -1.02 -35.01
N GLY A 231 -14.60 -0.04 -34.09
CA GLY A 231 -15.20 -0.14 -32.76
C GLY A 231 -14.76 0.96 -31.80
N THR A 232 -14.63 0.60 -30.52
CA THR A 232 -14.07 1.45 -29.48
C THR A 232 -12.79 0.84 -28.93
N ARG A 233 -12.00 1.67 -28.26
CA ARG A 233 -10.94 1.22 -27.37
C ARG A 233 -10.99 2.05 -26.10
N GLU A 234 -10.48 1.46 -25.03
CA GLU A 234 -10.25 2.17 -23.79
C GLU A 234 -9.25 3.31 -23.96
N LEU A 235 -9.58 4.45 -23.35
CA LEU A 235 -8.72 5.63 -23.26
C LEU A 235 -7.67 5.45 -22.17
N THR A 236 -8.10 5.01 -20.98
CA THR A 236 -7.31 4.71 -19.78
C THR A 236 -8.21 3.95 -18.80
N ASP A 237 -7.64 3.39 -17.74
CA ASP A 237 -8.39 2.57 -16.78
C ASP A 237 -9.33 3.42 -15.90
N VAL A 238 -8.89 4.60 -15.43
CA VAL A 238 -9.74 5.55 -14.69
C VAL A 238 -9.55 6.98 -15.19
N LEU A 239 -10.65 7.70 -15.38
CA LEU A 239 -10.65 9.13 -15.70
C LEU A 239 -11.43 9.90 -14.64
N LEU A 240 -10.80 10.97 -14.12
CA LEU A 240 -11.46 12.04 -13.41
C LEU A 240 -11.42 13.29 -14.27
N SER A 241 -12.53 14.02 -14.38
CA SER A 241 -12.54 15.27 -15.14
C SER A 241 -13.42 16.32 -14.47
N TYR A 242 -12.90 17.53 -14.33
CA TYR A 242 -13.58 18.63 -13.66
C TYR A 242 -13.14 19.98 -14.22
N ALA A 243 -13.71 21.08 -13.72
CA ALA A 243 -13.54 22.42 -14.31
C ALA A 243 -12.07 22.86 -14.52
N TYR A 244 -11.13 22.41 -13.68
CA TYR A 244 -9.74 22.85 -13.73
C TYR A 244 -8.75 21.81 -14.27
N GLY A 245 -9.19 20.60 -14.63
CA GLY A 245 -8.26 19.55 -15.04
C GLY A 245 -8.88 18.20 -15.36
N SER A 246 -8.04 17.31 -15.86
CA SER A 246 -8.35 15.90 -16.04
C SER A 246 -7.23 15.05 -15.45
N ILE A 247 -7.58 13.97 -14.77
CA ILE A 247 -6.65 13.01 -14.18
C ILE A 247 -6.92 11.65 -14.84
N LEU A 248 -5.89 11.05 -15.40
CA LEU A 248 -5.92 9.76 -16.06
C LEU A 248 -5.07 8.79 -15.24
N ILE A 249 -5.65 7.64 -14.88
CA ILE A 249 -4.95 6.59 -14.15
C ILE A 249 -4.89 5.34 -15.02
N GLU A 250 -3.66 4.88 -15.25
CA GLU A 250 -3.38 3.61 -15.89
C GLU A 250 -2.76 2.65 -14.87
N SER A 251 -3.51 1.63 -14.50
CA SER A 251 -3.17 0.59 -13.56
C SER A 251 -2.41 -0.55 -14.21
N LYS A 252 -1.39 -1.06 -13.54
CA LYS A 252 -0.63 -2.23 -13.97
C LYS A 252 -0.28 -3.13 -12.80
N ALA A 253 -1.17 -4.09 -12.51
CA ALA A 253 -0.91 -5.10 -11.49
C ALA A 253 0.16 -6.13 -11.93
N LEU A 254 0.71 -6.84 -10.94
CA LEU A 254 1.48 -8.06 -11.15
C LEU A 254 0.57 -9.26 -10.85
N THR A 255 0.53 -10.22 -11.78
CA THR A 255 -0.15 -11.49 -11.55
C THR A 255 0.76 -12.41 -10.75
N ILE A 256 0.42 -12.70 -9.51
CA ILE A 256 1.21 -13.51 -8.57
C ILE A 256 0.63 -14.93 -8.46
N PHE A 257 -0.68 -15.08 -8.26
CA PHE A 257 -1.30 -16.41 -8.08
C PHE A 257 -1.29 -17.27 -9.34
N GLY A 258 -1.18 -16.66 -10.52
CA GLY A 258 -1.04 -17.37 -11.79
C GLY A 258 0.36 -17.96 -12.05
N ARG A 259 1.34 -17.75 -11.16
CA ARG A 259 2.72 -18.20 -11.36
C ARG A 259 2.94 -19.58 -10.73
N SER A 260 3.78 -20.40 -11.37
CA SER A 260 4.11 -21.75 -10.91
C SER A 260 5.08 -21.79 -9.71
N ALA A 261 5.74 -20.68 -9.40
CA ALA A 261 6.69 -20.54 -8.30
C ALA A 261 6.67 -19.10 -7.78
N LEU A 262 7.09 -18.92 -6.52
CA LEU A 262 7.30 -17.60 -5.93
C LEU A 262 8.31 -16.81 -6.79
N PRO A 263 7.91 -15.67 -7.35
CA PRO A 263 8.80 -14.87 -8.17
C PRO A 263 9.80 -14.11 -7.29
N SER A 264 11.07 -14.06 -7.69
CA SER A 264 12.06 -13.22 -7.01
C SER A 264 11.76 -11.73 -7.16
N ARG A 265 12.22 -10.89 -6.21
CA ARG A 265 12.02 -9.44 -6.31
C ARG A 265 12.66 -8.85 -7.57
N THR A 266 13.80 -9.38 -8.01
CA THR A 266 14.43 -8.98 -9.29
C THR A 266 13.50 -9.23 -10.49
N LYS A 267 12.77 -10.35 -10.50
CA LYS A 267 11.82 -10.65 -11.58
C LYS A 267 10.63 -9.69 -11.53
N LEU A 268 10.09 -9.44 -10.35
CA LEU A 268 8.99 -8.48 -10.15
C LEU A 268 9.40 -7.06 -10.57
N ALA A 269 10.59 -6.60 -10.20
CA ALA A 269 11.13 -5.30 -10.59
C ALA A 269 11.24 -5.12 -12.12
N LYS A 270 11.70 -6.16 -12.83
CA LYS A 270 11.74 -6.16 -14.30
C LYS A 270 10.35 -6.06 -14.93
N ASP A 271 9.38 -6.78 -14.36
CA ASP A 271 7.99 -6.76 -14.81
C ASP A 271 7.38 -5.37 -14.59
N VAL A 272 7.60 -4.75 -13.42
CA VAL A 272 7.17 -3.37 -13.11
C VAL A 272 7.78 -2.35 -14.07
N SER A 273 9.09 -2.42 -14.34
CA SER A 273 9.74 -1.51 -15.30
C SER A 273 9.11 -1.60 -16.71
N LYS A 274 8.80 -2.82 -17.17
CA LYS A 274 8.09 -3.03 -18.45
C LYS A 274 6.67 -2.45 -18.40
N HIS A 275 5.96 -2.66 -17.31
CA HIS A 275 4.60 -2.14 -17.11
C HIS A 275 4.57 -0.61 -17.09
N LEU A 276 5.52 0.04 -16.42
CA LEU A 276 5.66 1.49 -16.39
C LEU A 276 5.89 2.09 -17.79
N LYS A 277 6.80 1.51 -18.57
CA LYS A 277 7.04 1.94 -19.96
C LYS A 277 5.78 1.83 -20.81
N LYS A 278 4.99 0.76 -20.62
CA LYS A 278 3.72 0.57 -21.30
C LYS A 278 2.68 1.61 -20.85
N ALA A 279 2.46 1.75 -19.54
CA ALA A 279 1.47 2.64 -18.96
C ALA A 279 1.73 4.10 -19.34
N THR A 280 2.97 4.57 -19.22
CA THR A 280 3.34 5.93 -19.61
C THR A 280 3.16 6.17 -21.11
N SER A 281 3.43 5.19 -21.96
CA SER A 281 3.13 5.29 -23.41
C SER A 281 1.62 5.37 -23.69
N GLN A 282 0.81 4.59 -22.98
CA GLN A 282 -0.66 4.63 -23.07
C GLN A 282 -1.19 5.99 -22.62
N LEU A 283 -0.75 6.49 -21.47
CA LEU A 283 -1.13 7.80 -20.92
C LEU A 283 -0.75 8.96 -21.84
N LYS A 284 0.44 8.93 -22.48
CA LYS A 284 0.79 9.90 -23.54
C LYS A 284 -0.22 9.89 -24.68
N GLY A 285 -0.63 8.69 -25.12
CA GLY A 285 -1.67 8.51 -26.14
C GLY A 285 -3.03 9.04 -25.68
N ALA A 286 -3.39 8.78 -24.44
CA ALA A 286 -4.65 9.20 -23.85
C ALA A 286 -4.75 10.72 -23.75
N ILE A 287 -3.71 11.42 -23.28
CA ILE A 287 -3.68 12.89 -23.25
C ILE A 287 -3.78 13.48 -24.67
N ARG A 288 -3.12 12.88 -25.67
CA ARG A 288 -3.25 13.32 -27.06
C ARG A 288 -4.69 13.14 -27.59
N SER A 289 -5.34 12.03 -27.26
CA SER A 289 -6.75 11.79 -27.62
C SER A 289 -7.71 12.76 -26.90
N LEU A 290 -7.47 13.04 -25.61
CA LEU A 290 -8.22 14.01 -24.82
C LEU A 290 -8.19 15.40 -25.50
N ARG A 291 -7.00 15.85 -25.95
CA ARG A 291 -6.82 17.13 -26.63
C ARG A 291 -7.35 17.17 -28.07
N GLY A 292 -7.48 16.01 -28.71
CA GLY A 292 -7.85 15.90 -30.12
C GLY A 292 -9.35 16.07 -30.43
N ASN A 293 -10.18 16.55 -29.49
CA ASN A 293 -11.64 16.60 -29.59
C ASN A 293 -12.29 15.27 -30.03
N VAL A 294 -11.68 14.14 -29.66
CA VAL A 294 -12.23 12.82 -29.89
C VAL A 294 -13.43 12.61 -28.94
N LEU A 295 -14.53 12.03 -29.43
CA LEU A 295 -15.68 11.61 -28.62
C LEU A 295 -15.19 10.65 -27.53
N ILE A 296 -15.52 10.95 -26.28
CA ILE A 296 -15.22 10.08 -25.13
C ILE A 296 -16.56 9.65 -24.55
N THR A 297 -16.73 8.34 -24.35
CA THR A 297 -17.93 7.79 -23.74
C THR A 297 -17.58 6.95 -22.52
N ASP A 298 -18.55 6.63 -21.68
CA ASP A 298 -18.41 5.52 -20.74
C ASP A 298 -18.53 4.17 -21.45
N SER A 299 -18.54 3.09 -20.66
CA SER A 299 -18.69 1.72 -21.14
C SER A 299 -20.09 1.41 -21.69
N GLU A 300 -21.11 2.22 -21.37
CA GLU A 300 -22.47 2.12 -21.88
C GLU A 300 -22.68 2.94 -23.17
N GLY A 301 -21.69 3.74 -23.55
CA GLY A 301 -21.72 4.58 -24.74
C GLY A 301 -22.30 5.97 -24.51
N VAL A 302 -22.50 6.38 -23.25
CA VAL A 302 -22.95 7.73 -22.89
C VAL A 302 -21.78 8.69 -23.07
N GLU A 303 -22.00 9.78 -23.81
CA GLU A 303 -21.00 10.82 -24.01
C GLU A 303 -20.62 11.50 -22.69
N LEU A 304 -19.31 11.68 -22.49
CA LEU A 304 -18.73 12.28 -21.31
C LEU A 304 -18.26 13.69 -21.60
N GLU A 305 -18.73 14.64 -20.79
CA GLU A 305 -18.16 15.98 -20.76
C GLU A 305 -16.80 15.93 -20.04
N VAL A 306 -15.75 16.33 -20.74
CA VAL A 306 -14.37 16.26 -20.23
C VAL A 306 -13.63 17.57 -20.43
N GLN A 307 -12.84 17.96 -19.45
CA GLN A 307 -11.89 19.07 -19.55
C GLN A 307 -10.72 18.67 -20.46
N ARG A 308 -10.48 19.43 -21.54
CA ARG A 308 -9.43 19.19 -22.55
C ARG A 308 -8.32 20.24 -22.63
N GLU A 309 -8.55 21.43 -22.09
CA GLU A 309 -7.68 22.61 -22.20
C GLU A 309 -6.62 22.67 -21.09
N ALA A 310 -6.99 22.31 -19.86
CA ALA A 310 -6.09 22.34 -18.73
C ALA A 310 -5.04 21.20 -18.81
N PRO A 311 -3.84 21.39 -18.22
CA PRO A 311 -2.86 20.31 -18.11
C PRO A 311 -3.46 19.09 -17.41
N ALA A 312 -3.34 17.92 -18.03
CA ALA A 312 -3.81 16.68 -17.44
C ALA A 312 -2.76 16.06 -16.52
N HIS A 313 -3.21 15.35 -15.50
CA HIS A 313 -2.37 14.50 -14.65
C HIS A 313 -2.43 13.06 -15.19
N ALA A 314 -1.27 12.45 -15.44
CA ALA A 314 -1.14 11.07 -15.85
C ALA A 314 -0.50 10.25 -14.73
N ILE A 315 -1.27 9.34 -14.13
CA ILE A 315 -0.85 8.47 -13.03
C ILE A 315 -0.63 7.06 -13.57
N ALA A 316 0.60 6.57 -13.51
CA ALA A 316 0.87 5.14 -13.66
C ALA A 316 0.78 4.49 -12.28
N LEU A 317 -0.27 3.68 -12.06
CA LEU A 317 -0.51 2.99 -10.80
C LEU A 317 0.12 1.60 -10.82
N VAL A 318 1.13 1.39 -9.97
CA VAL A 318 1.89 0.14 -9.85
C VAL A 318 1.56 -0.58 -8.53
N PRO A 319 1.85 -1.88 -8.39
CA PRO A 319 1.56 -2.59 -7.15
C PRO A 319 2.44 -2.15 -5.98
N GLU A 320 3.68 -1.73 -6.23
CA GLU A 320 4.62 -1.33 -5.17
C GLU A 320 5.73 -0.44 -5.77
N LEU A 321 5.97 0.73 -5.15
CA LEU A 321 7.01 1.66 -5.59
C LEU A 321 8.43 1.11 -5.40
N ASP A 322 8.67 0.31 -4.36
CA ASP A 322 9.99 -0.26 -4.03
C ASP A 322 10.51 -1.25 -5.08
N LEU A 323 9.66 -1.70 -5.99
CA LEU A 323 10.05 -2.53 -7.13
C LEU A 323 10.68 -1.73 -8.28
N ILE A 324 10.68 -0.39 -8.22
CA ILE A 324 11.26 0.46 -9.25
C ILE A 324 12.77 0.61 -9.00
N GLN A 325 13.54 -0.36 -9.51
CA GLN A 325 15.01 -0.38 -9.36
C GLN A 325 15.74 0.57 -10.33
N ASP A 326 15.14 0.87 -11.49
CA ASP A 326 15.71 1.73 -12.54
C ASP A 326 15.15 3.16 -12.42
N GLN A 327 15.34 3.78 -11.26
CA GLN A 327 14.77 5.11 -10.98
C GLN A 327 15.31 6.19 -11.93
N GLU A 328 16.55 6.04 -12.39
CA GLU A 328 17.18 6.96 -13.35
C GLU A 328 16.42 7.02 -14.67
N ALA A 329 15.89 5.89 -15.16
CA ALA A 329 15.08 5.84 -16.37
C ALA A 329 13.75 6.62 -16.26
N PHE A 330 13.29 6.89 -15.04
CA PHE A 330 12.09 7.68 -14.73
C PHE A 330 12.46 9.00 -14.04
N GLY A 331 13.70 9.47 -14.25
CA GLY A 331 14.22 10.69 -13.64
C GLY A 331 13.89 11.98 -14.39
N GLY A 332 14.58 13.06 -14.05
CA GLY A 332 14.27 14.42 -14.52
C GLY A 332 14.17 14.61 -16.05
N GLU A 333 14.98 13.88 -16.84
CA GLU A 333 14.88 13.95 -18.31
C GLU A 333 13.56 13.33 -18.82
N PHE A 334 13.18 12.16 -18.28
CA PHE A 334 11.92 11.52 -18.60
C PHE A 334 10.73 12.43 -18.27
N ILE A 335 10.75 13.06 -17.09
CA ILE A 335 9.70 13.99 -16.64
C ILE A 335 9.57 15.16 -17.63
N ARG A 336 10.68 15.84 -17.95
CA ARG A 336 10.68 16.98 -18.89
C ARG A 336 10.21 16.58 -20.29
N ASN A 337 10.65 15.43 -20.79
CA ASN A 337 10.23 14.93 -22.10
C ASN A 337 8.73 14.60 -22.11
N PHE A 338 8.20 13.98 -21.06
CA PHE A 338 6.77 13.72 -20.93
C PHE A 338 5.97 15.03 -20.96
N MET A 339 6.38 16.04 -20.17
CA MET A 339 5.72 17.34 -20.13
C MET A 339 5.80 18.07 -21.47
N ALA A 340 6.95 18.04 -22.15
CA ALA A 340 7.12 18.67 -23.46
C ALA A 340 6.24 18.02 -24.55
N GLU A 341 6.13 16.69 -24.55
CA GLU A 341 5.35 15.96 -25.55
C GLU A 341 3.84 16.03 -25.33
N THR A 342 3.40 16.14 -24.07
CA THR A 342 1.99 15.99 -23.71
C THR A 342 1.38 17.25 -23.13
N GLY A 343 2.18 18.23 -22.70
CA GLY A 343 1.75 19.38 -21.90
C GLY A 343 1.02 19.02 -20.59
N GLY A 344 1.16 17.78 -20.09
CA GLY A 344 0.59 17.30 -18.83
C GLY A 344 1.66 16.86 -17.85
N PHE A 345 1.25 16.52 -16.63
CA PHE A 345 2.12 16.02 -15.57
C PHE A 345 2.11 14.49 -15.53
N VAL A 346 3.23 13.88 -15.15
CA VAL A 346 3.36 12.42 -14.98
C VAL A 346 3.66 12.08 -13.54
N HIS A 347 3.03 11.03 -13.05
CA HIS A 347 3.15 10.50 -11.70
C HIS A 347 3.31 8.98 -11.76
N ILE A 348 4.06 8.43 -10.82
CA ILE A 348 4.09 7.00 -10.54
C ILE A 348 3.69 6.86 -9.08
N LEU A 349 2.60 6.12 -8.84
CA LEU A 349 2.05 5.88 -7.51
C LEU A 349 1.85 4.37 -7.33
N ASP A 350 1.92 3.89 -6.10
CA ASP A 350 1.28 2.64 -5.72
C ASP A 350 -0.04 2.91 -4.98
N ILE A 351 -0.73 1.84 -4.55
CA ILE A 351 -2.01 1.96 -3.82
C ILE A 351 -1.83 2.76 -2.52
N GLY A 352 -0.73 2.53 -1.79
CA GLY A 352 -0.48 3.21 -0.53
C GLY A 352 -0.22 4.71 -0.71
N GLU A 353 0.50 5.11 -1.76
CA GLU A 353 0.69 6.52 -2.09
C GLU A 353 -0.60 7.17 -2.64
N LEU A 354 -1.39 6.46 -3.45
CA LEU A 354 -2.68 6.97 -3.91
C LEU A 354 -3.62 7.22 -2.72
N LEU A 355 -3.71 6.28 -1.77
CA LEU A 355 -4.48 6.45 -0.53
C LEU A 355 -4.03 7.69 0.23
N ARG A 356 -2.72 7.86 0.43
CA ARG A 356 -2.16 9.03 1.15
C ARG A 356 -2.53 10.36 0.49
N ILE A 357 -2.45 10.43 -0.84
CA ILE A 357 -2.79 11.65 -1.58
C ILE A 357 -4.31 11.92 -1.49
N VAL A 358 -5.16 10.89 -1.56
CA VAL A 358 -6.60 11.04 -1.36
C VAL A 358 -6.92 11.54 0.04
N GLN A 359 -6.34 10.92 1.08
CA GLN A 359 -6.53 11.35 2.47
C GLN A 359 -6.04 12.80 2.68
N ALA A 360 -4.90 13.16 2.11
CA ALA A 360 -4.39 14.53 2.16
C ALA A 360 -5.37 15.52 1.51
N ALA A 361 -5.98 15.15 0.38
CA ALA A 361 -6.97 15.96 -0.30
C ALA A 361 -8.25 16.15 0.54
N GLU A 362 -8.76 15.08 1.17
CA GLU A 362 -9.89 15.13 2.10
C GLU A 362 -9.58 16.06 3.28
N MET A 363 -8.43 15.90 3.94
CA MET A 363 -8.02 16.73 5.08
C MET A 363 -7.84 18.22 4.72
N ILE A 364 -7.37 18.51 3.50
CA ILE A 364 -7.26 19.90 3.00
C ILE A 364 -8.66 20.49 2.77
N ALA A 365 -9.55 19.73 2.13
CA ALA A 365 -10.91 20.16 1.84
C ALA A 365 -11.71 20.38 3.13
N GLU A 366 -11.59 19.52 4.14
CA GLU A 366 -12.24 19.67 5.45
C GLU A 366 -11.87 20.99 6.18
N ARG A 367 -10.70 21.56 5.86
CA ARG A 367 -10.21 22.82 6.43
C ARG A 367 -10.58 24.06 5.60
N SER A 368 -11.37 23.89 4.54
CA SER A 368 -11.75 24.97 3.62
C SER A 368 -13.25 24.96 3.33
N GLU A 369 -13.86 26.14 3.27
CA GLU A 369 -15.26 26.27 2.84
C GLU A 369 -15.42 26.26 1.30
N THR A 370 -14.32 26.41 0.55
CA THR A 370 -14.35 26.66 -0.90
C THR A 370 -13.62 25.60 -1.73
N ILE A 371 -12.75 24.80 -1.11
CA ILE A 371 -11.95 23.79 -1.80
C ILE A 371 -12.67 22.46 -1.71
N THR A 372 -12.99 21.85 -2.85
CA THR A 372 -13.50 20.47 -2.90
C THR A 372 -12.36 19.45 -2.75
N PRO A 373 -12.64 18.21 -2.33
CA PRO A 373 -11.62 17.16 -2.31
C PRO A 373 -10.93 16.97 -3.65
N LEU A 374 -11.65 17.03 -4.77
CA LEU A 374 -11.05 16.93 -6.11
C LEU A 374 -10.11 18.11 -6.44
N MET A 375 -10.47 19.34 -6.05
CA MET A 375 -9.57 20.51 -6.19
C MET A 375 -8.30 20.35 -5.33
N ALA A 376 -8.45 19.86 -4.10
CA ALA A 376 -7.33 19.60 -3.21
C ALA A 376 -6.41 18.49 -3.75
N PHE A 377 -7.00 17.43 -4.33
CA PHE A 377 -6.27 16.33 -4.95
C PHE A 377 -5.45 16.79 -6.15
N ASP A 378 -6.04 17.57 -7.06
CA ASP A 378 -5.35 18.19 -8.19
C ASP A 378 -4.20 19.09 -7.73
N TYR A 379 -4.46 19.97 -6.76
CA TYR A 379 -3.44 20.83 -6.15
C TYR A 379 -2.28 20.00 -5.58
N TYR A 380 -2.57 18.93 -4.84
CA TYR A 380 -1.56 18.08 -4.24
C TYR A 380 -0.70 17.36 -5.29
N LEU A 381 -1.32 16.91 -6.40
CA LEU A 381 -0.58 16.36 -7.52
C LEU A 381 0.30 17.41 -8.22
N VAL A 382 -0.11 18.68 -8.28
CA VAL A 382 0.74 19.77 -8.79
C VAL A 382 1.96 19.99 -7.87
N GLU A 383 1.77 20.02 -6.55
CA GLU A 383 2.90 20.13 -5.61
C GLU A 383 3.83 18.92 -5.70
N ARG A 384 3.27 17.71 -5.85
CA ARG A 384 4.05 16.50 -6.13
C ARG A 384 4.86 16.64 -7.43
N ALA A 385 4.27 17.12 -8.52
CA ALA A 385 4.98 17.33 -9.78
C ALA A 385 6.17 18.30 -9.63
N LYS A 386 5.98 19.42 -8.91
CA LYS A 386 7.09 20.33 -8.57
C LYS A 386 8.18 19.60 -7.80
N LYS A 387 7.81 18.81 -6.80
CA LYS A 387 8.77 18.07 -6.00
C LYS A 387 9.56 17.04 -6.81
N THR A 388 8.91 16.31 -7.72
CA THR A 388 9.60 15.36 -8.61
C THR A 388 10.59 16.04 -9.57
N LEU A 389 10.30 17.27 -10.00
CA LEU A 389 11.23 18.06 -10.81
C LEU A 389 12.45 18.52 -10.00
N GLU A 390 12.23 18.93 -8.75
CA GLU A 390 13.30 19.33 -7.83
C GLU A 390 14.23 18.16 -7.47
N THR A 391 13.65 17.00 -7.12
CA THR A 391 14.42 15.82 -6.71
C THR A 391 14.96 15.02 -7.89
N GLY A 392 14.39 15.22 -9.09
CA GLY A 392 14.78 14.53 -10.30
C GLY A 392 14.32 13.06 -10.36
N THR A 393 13.31 12.67 -9.59
CA THR A 393 12.74 11.31 -9.58
C THR A 393 11.21 11.33 -9.41
N LEU A 394 10.52 10.42 -10.10
CA LEU A 394 9.08 10.18 -9.92
C LEU A 394 8.77 9.27 -8.71
N CYS A 395 9.78 8.57 -8.19
CA CYS A 395 9.65 7.63 -7.07
C CYS A 395 9.80 8.37 -5.74
N ILE A 396 8.85 9.26 -5.45
CA ILE A 396 8.77 9.95 -4.17
C ILE A 396 7.47 9.59 -3.47
N GLU A 397 7.56 9.55 -2.15
CA GLU A 397 6.40 9.54 -1.26
C GLU A 397 6.20 10.94 -0.70
N VAL A 398 4.96 11.41 -0.63
CA VAL A 398 4.64 12.74 -0.10
C VAL A 398 3.83 12.60 1.18
N LEU A 399 4.22 13.37 2.19
CA LEU A 399 3.53 13.45 3.48
C LEU A 399 2.96 14.86 3.66
N LEU A 400 1.67 14.95 3.90
CA LEU A 400 1.02 16.19 4.29
C LEU A 400 1.41 16.54 5.74
N ARG A 401 1.91 17.75 5.95
CA ARG A 401 2.13 18.31 7.28
C ARG A 401 1.47 19.68 7.36
N PHE A 402 0.53 19.83 8.26
CA PHE A 402 0.02 21.15 8.62
C PHE A 402 1.03 21.81 9.55
N GLN A 403 1.37 23.08 9.28
CA GLN A 403 2.09 23.88 10.26
C GLN A 403 1.10 24.31 11.34
N GLU A 404 1.42 24.05 12.60
CA GLU A 404 0.70 24.66 13.72
C GLU A 404 1.02 26.16 13.71
N GLU A 405 -0.02 27.00 13.72
CA GLU A 405 0.11 28.46 13.87
C GLU A 405 0.36 28.87 15.32
#